data_AF-A0A4Q2D2S5-F1
#
_entry.id   AF-A0A4Q2D2S5-F1
#
_cell.length_a   1.000
_cell.length_b   1.000
_cell.length_c   1.000
_cell.angle_alpha   90.00
_cell.angle_beta   90.00
_cell.angle_gamma   90.00
#
_symmetry.space_group_name_H-M   'P 1'
#
loop_
_entity.id
_entity.type
_entity.pdbx_description
1 polymer ?
#
loop_
_entity_poly.entity_id
_entity_poly.type
_entity_poly.pdbx_seq_one_letter_code
_entity_poly.pdbx_strand_id
1 'polypeptide(L)'
;MNKFFNYDLARTTIGELYELHHPDVATSIFRISEVKNIGFTFEKMQYPPSVHLMVNNKGKDWEVIMKMYGIMCGGMLPPYDRKLVRNLHQQIKITALGTPAFNSDMRTLQQLRKNFQQHVGGHDVGQLEFLPYKGYPCMEAHACYFTNRNLVPYDKNILFPHLVDPHRVLSDLQPACFI
;
A
#
# COMPACT_ATOMS: atom_id res chain seq x y z
N MET A 1 -19.02 22.55 0.44
CA MET A 1 -19.70 22.63 -0.87
C MET A 1 -20.15 21.21 -1.24
N ASN A 2 -21.42 20.88 -0.99
CA ASN A 2 -21.98 19.54 -1.21
C ASN A 2 -22.19 19.30 -2.71
N LYS A 3 -21.19 18.71 -3.37
CA LYS A 3 -21.44 17.99 -4.62
C LYS A 3 -22.19 16.71 -4.23
N PHE A 4 -23.36 16.46 -4.80
CA PHE A 4 -24.04 15.18 -4.66
C PHE A 4 -23.10 14.09 -5.14
N PHE A 5 -22.55 13.33 -4.21
CA PHE A 5 -21.67 12.21 -4.54
C PHE A 5 -22.55 11.09 -5.11
N ASN A 6 -22.35 10.75 -6.39
CA ASN A 6 -23.10 9.67 -7.03
C ASN A 6 -22.50 8.32 -6.58
N TYR A 7 -23.06 7.76 -5.50
CA TYR A 7 -22.59 6.52 -4.91
C TYR A 7 -22.71 5.33 -5.87
N ASP A 8 -23.74 5.31 -6.72
CA ASP A 8 -23.97 4.20 -7.64
C ASP A 8 -22.97 4.21 -8.79
N LEU A 9 -22.72 5.38 -9.39
CA LEU A 9 -21.66 5.54 -10.37
C LEU A 9 -20.31 5.13 -9.78
N ALA A 10 -20.01 5.56 -8.55
CA ALA A 10 -18.75 5.25 -7.91
C ALA A 10 -18.58 3.74 -7.63
N ARG A 11 -19.66 3.02 -7.25
CA ARG A 11 -19.65 1.56 -7.11
C ARG A 11 -19.42 0.86 -8.44
N THR A 12 -20.10 1.30 -9.51
CA THR A 12 -19.95 0.73 -10.85
C THR A 12 -18.51 0.91 -11.34
N THR A 13 -17.96 2.12 -11.26
CA THR A 13 -16.57 2.40 -11.67
C THR A 13 -15.55 1.56 -10.88
N ILE A 14 -15.74 1.37 -9.57
CA ILE A 14 -14.87 0.48 -8.79
C ILE A 14 -15.01 -0.96 -9.28
N GLY A 15 -16.24 -1.44 -9.49
CA GLY A 15 -16.50 -2.78 -10.02
C GLY A 15 -15.76 -3.04 -11.32
N GLU A 16 -15.87 -2.12 -12.28
CA GLU A 16 -15.17 -2.18 -13.57
C GLU A 16 -13.64 -2.21 -13.39
N LEU A 17 -13.07 -1.39 -12.49
CA LEU A 17 -11.63 -1.41 -12.20
C LEU A 17 -11.16 -2.75 -11.63
N TYR A 18 -12.00 -3.41 -10.83
CA TYR A 18 -11.73 -4.75 -10.33
C TYR A 18 -11.81 -5.83 -11.41
N GLU A 19 -12.71 -5.68 -12.39
CA GLU A 19 -12.87 -6.61 -13.51
C GLU A 19 -11.78 -6.45 -14.59
N LEU A 20 -11.38 -5.21 -14.87
CA LEU A 20 -10.32 -4.88 -15.83
C LEU A 20 -8.91 -5.19 -15.30
N HIS A 21 -8.78 -5.52 -14.01
CA HIS A 21 -7.49 -5.87 -13.45
C HIS A 21 -7.04 -7.25 -13.96
N HIS A 22 -5.97 -7.25 -14.74
CA HIS A 22 -5.25 -8.46 -15.09
C HIS A 22 -4.01 -8.57 -14.19
N PRO A 23 -3.81 -9.71 -13.50
CA PRO A 23 -2.61 -9.91 -12.70
C PRO A 23 -1.40 -9.87 -13.63
N ASP A 24 -0.46 -8.99 -13.32
CA ASP A 24 0.78 -8.89 -14.08
C ASP A 24 1.88 -9.62 -13.33
N VAL A 25 2.01 -10.90 -13.68
CA VAL A 25 3.01 -11.81 -13.11
C VAL A 25 4.44 -11.33 -13.44
N ALA A 26 4.64 -10.51 -14.47
CA ALA A 26 5.95 -9.95 -14.79
C ALA A 26 6.36 -8.81 -13.85
N THR A 27 5.39 -8.09 -13.26
CA THR A 27 5.66 -6.97 -12.35
C THR A 27 5.42 -7.31 -10.88
N SER A 28 4.97 -8.53 -10.57
CA SER A 28 4.62 -8.98 -9.22
C SER A 28 3.55 -8.12 -8.54
N ILE A 29 2.70 -7.50 -9.36
CA ILE A 29 1.56 -6.70 -8.91
C ILE A 29 0.32 -7.58 -8.97
N PHE A 30 -0.28 -7.80 -7.80
CA PHE A 30 -1.46 -8.65 -7.65
C PHE A 30 -2.56 -7.90 -6.91
N ARG A 31 -3.81 -8.19 -7.23
CA ARG A 31 -4.91 -7.83 -6.33
C ARG A 31 -4.75 -8.58 -5.02
N ILE A 32 -5.12 -7.94 -3.91
CA ILE A 32 -5.01 -8.56 -2.58
C ILE A 32 -5.68 -9.94 -2.54
N SER A 33 -6.89 -10.09 -3.08
CA SER A 33 -7.59 -11.39 -3.11
C SER A 33 -6.92 -12.47 -3.97
N GLU A 34 -6.04 -12.12 -4.90
CA GLU A 34 -5.32 -13.07 -5.77
C GLU A 34 -4.05 -13.63 -5.14
N VAL A 35 -3.52 -12.98 -4.11
CA VAL A 35 -2.30 -13.41 -3.40
C VAL A 35 -2.40 -14.84 -2.86
N LYS A 36 -3.62 -15.33 -2.59
CA LYS A 36 -3.85 -16.71 -2.16
C LYS A 36 -3.46 -17.76 -3.20
N ASN A 37 -3.48 -17.41 -4.48
CA ASN A 37 -3.36 -18.35 -5.59
C ASN A 37 -1.92 -18.48 -6.12
N ILE A 38 -1.01 -17.61 -5.67
CA ILE A 38 0.32 -17.46 -6.28
C ILE A 38 1.45 -18.15 -5.51
N GLY A 39 1.17 -18.74 -4.34
CA GLY A 39 2.18 -19.38 -3.50
C GLY A 39 3.23 -18.37 -3.00
N PHE A 40 2.99 -17.77 -1.84
CA PHE A 40 3.89 -16.76 -1.28
C PHE A 40 4.69 -17.29 -0.09
N THR A 41 5.82 -16.66 0.17
CA THR A 41 6.65 -16.86 1.36
C THR A 41 6.85 -15.54 2.08
N PHE A 42 7.17 -15.60 3.36
CA PHE A 42 7.67 -14.45 4.11
C PHE A 42 9.18 -14.60 4.28
N GLU A 43 9.91 -13.57 3.88
CA GLU A 43 11.38 -13.55 3.97
C GLU A 43 11.85 -12.43 4.87
N LYS A 44 12.80 -12.75 5.75
CA LYS A 44 13.43 -11.77 6.64
C LYS A 44 14.59 -11.11 5.91
N MET A 45 14.53 -9.80 5.76
CA MET A 45 15.63 -8.97 5.28
C MET A 45 16.47 -8.51 6.48
N GLN A 46 17.78 -8.49 6.29
CA GLN A 46 18.71 -8.13 7.38
C GLN A 46 18.92 -6.60 7.48
N TYR A 47 18.87 -5.88 6.35
CA TYR A 47 19.22 -4.46 6.27
C TYR A 47 18.31 -3.69 5.29
N PRO A 48 17.43 -2.79 5.79
CA PRO A 48 17.02 -2.69 7.19
C PRO A 48 16.30 -3.99 7.64
N PRO A 49 16.27 -4.31 8.95
CA PRO A 49 15.50 -5.44 9.45
C PRO A 49 14.01 -5.31 9.11
N SER A 50 13.54 -6.14 8.19
CA SER A 50 12.15 -6.13 7.73
C SER A 50 11.73 -7.55 7.32
N VAL A 51 10.42 -7.75 7.14
CA VAL A 51 9.88 -9.01 6.65
C VAL A 51 9.03 -8.72 5.43
N HIS A 52 9.40 -9.32 4.31
CA HIS A 52 8.82 -9.06 3.00
C HIS A 52 7.94 -10.25 2.58
N LEU A 53 6.87 -9.95 1.87
CA LEU A 53 6.04 -10.95 1.21
C LEU A 53 6.62 -11.20 -0.19
N MET A 54 7.07 -12.41 -0.44
CA MET A 54 7.78 -12.79 -1.67
C MET A 54 6.99 -13.84 -2.45
N VAL A 55 7.15 -13.83 -3.78
CA VAL A 55 6.65 -14.87 -4.68
C VAL A 55 7.79 -15.38 -5.55
N ASN A 56 7.90 -16.71 -5.68
CA ASN A 56 8.85 -17.30 -6.61
C ASN A 56 8.25 -17.34 -8.01
N ASN A 57 8.87 -16.64 -8.95
CA ASN A 57 8.48 -16.65 -10.35
C ASN A 57 9.69 -17.06 -11.20
N LYS A 58 9.63 -18.27 -11.77
CA LYS A 58 10.67 -18.84 -12.65
C LYS A 58 12.06 -18.86 -11.98
N GLY A 59 12.13 -19.23 -10.70
CA GLY A 59 13.39 -19.33 -9.95
C GLY A 59 13.96 -17.99 -9.52
N LYS A 60 13.20 -16.90 -9.63
CA LYS A 60 13.54 -15.59 -9.04
C LYS A 60 12.48 -15.22 -8.02
N ASP A 61 12.92 -14.78 -6.85
CA ASP A 61 12.03 -14.26 -5.82
C ASP A 61 11.77 -12.79 -6.07
N TRP A 62 10.49 -12.44 -6.08
CA TRP A 62 10.04 -11.07 -6.27
C TRP A 62 9.18 -10.63 -5.10
N GLU A 63 9.34 -9.36 -4.72
CA GLU A 63 8.45 -8.75 -3.74
C GLU A 63 7.04 -8.59 -4.32
N VAL A 64 6.05 -8.97 -3.52
CA VAL A 64 4.63 -8.89 -3.87
C VAL A 64 4.13 -7.47 -3.65
N ILE A 65 3.70 -6.81 -4.73
CA ILE A 65 3.02 -5.52 -4.66
C ILE A 65 1.52 -5.79 -4.70
N MET A 66 0.83 -5.42 -3.63
CA MET A 66 -0.62 -5.59 -3.52
C MET A 66 -1.38 -4.36 -4.00
N LYS A 67 -2.43 -4.59 -4.79
CA LYS A 67 -3.32 -3.55 -5.32
C LYS A 67 -4.74 -3.70 -4.79
N MET A 68 -5.38 -2.57 -4.53
CA MET A 68 -6.78 -2.44 -4.12
C MET A 68 -7.36 -1.18 -4.77
N TYR A 69 -8.65 -1.21 -5.11
CA TYR A 69 -9.36 -0.06 -5.66
C TYR A 69 -10.43 0.44 -4.70
N GLY A 70 -10.59 1.76 -4.62
CA GLY A 70 -11.60 2.38 -3.79
C GLY A 70 -11.68 3.88 -4.03
N ILE A 71 -12.70 4.50 -3.45
CA ILE A 71 -12.84 5.95 -3.38
C ILE A 71 -12.12 6.44 -2.13
N MET A 72 -11.30 7.47 -2.29
CA MET A 72 -10.70 8.18 -1.17
C MET A 72 -11.80 8.88 -0.35
N CYS A 73 -11.94 8.49 0.91
CA CYS A 73 -12.90 9.06 1.86
C CYS A 73 -12.24 9.81 3.03
N GLY A 74 -10.91 9.81 3.06
CA GLY A 74 -10.09 10.60 3.97
C GLY A 74 -8.62 10.48 3.59
N GLY A 75 -7.81 11.40 4.05
CA GLY A 75 -6.37 11.31 3.86
C GLY A 75 -5.63 12.58 4.24
N MET A 76 -4.33 12.39 4.43
CA MET A 76 -3.33 13.44 4.51
C MET A 76 -2.36 13.18 3.35
N LEU A 77 -2.46 14.00 2.31
CA LEU A 77 -1.57 13.91 1.16
C LEU A 77 -0.33 14.79 1.41
N PRO A 78 0.82 14.44 0.83
CA PRO A 78 2.02 15.26 0.94
C PRO A 78 1.73 16.69 0.46
N PRO A 79 2.24 17.72 1.15
CA PRO A 79 2.02 19.10 0.74
C PRO A 79 2.61 19.34 -0.65
N TYR A 80 1.87 20.08 -1.48
CA TYR A 80 2.36 20.50 -2.79
C TYR A 80 3.42 21.62 -2.70
N ASP A 81 3.52 22.29 -1.54
CA ASP A 81 4.46 23.40 -1.33
C ASP A 81 5.91 22.86 -1.27
N ARG A 82 6.79 23.43 -2.09
CA ARG A 82 8.21 23.03 -2.26
C ARG A 82 9.10 23.33 -1.06
N LYS A 83 8.51 23.59 0.10
CA LYS A 83 9.26 23.79 1.33
C LYS A 83 9.89 22.47 1.73
N LEU A 84 11.08 22.56 2.29
CA LEU A 84 11.88 21.42 2.70
C LEU A 84 11.11 20.60 3.77
N VAL A 85 10.55 19.44 3.38
CA VAL A 85 9.74 18.61 4.28
C VAL A 85 10.62 17.53 4.89
N ARG A 86 10.85 17.61 6.21
CA ARG A 86 11.66 16.62 6.93
C ARG A 86 11.00 15.24 7.01
N ASN A 87 9.69 15.21 7.24
CA ASN A 87 8.90 13.99 7.39
C ASN A 87 7.77 14.01 6.36
N LEU A 88 8.03 13.48 5.17
CA LEU A 88 7.02 13.37 4.13
C LEU A 88 6.20 12.10 4.37
N HIS A 89 5.05 12.28 5.02
CA HIS A 89 4.12 11.21 5.34
C HIS A 89 2.82 11.38 4.55
N GLN A 90 2.32 10.27 4.02
CA GLN A 90 1.03 10.17 3.38
C GLN A 90 0.16 9.18 4.13
N GLN A 91 -1.11 9.54 4.25
CA GLN A 91 -2.15 8.68 4.79
C GLN A 91 -3.32 8.74 3.83
N ILE A 92 -3.81 7.59 3.39
CA ILE A 92 -5.00 7.50 2.57
C ILE A 92 -5.99 6.55 3.22
N LYS A 93 -7.25 6.95 3.22
CA LYS A 93 -8.36 6.12 3.64
C LYS A 93 -9.28 5.92 2.45
N ILE A 94 -9.48 4.67 2.07
CA ILE A 94 -10.31 4.28 0.93
C ILE A 94 -11.48 3.42 1.37
N THR A 95 -12.61 3.57 0.67
CA THR A 95 -13.77 2.70 0.79
C THR A 95 -14.30 2.36 -0.59
N ALA A 96 -14.92 1.21 -0.73
CA ALA A 96 -15.66 0.87 -1.93
C ALA A 96 -17.17 0.76 -1.69
N LEU A 97 -17.69 1.45 -0.66
CA LEU A 97 -19.14 1.58 -0.44
C LEU A 97 -19.89 0.24 -0.36
N GLY A 98 -19.21 -0.78 0.17
CA GLY A 98 -19.75 -2.13 0.34
C GLY A 98 -19.62 -3.06 -0.87
N THR A 99 -18.85 -2.74 -1.91
CA THR A 99 -18.69 -3.64 -3.06
C THR A 99 -18.12 -5.01 -2.63
N PRO A 100 -18.61 -6.13 -3.19
CA PRO A 100 -18.15 -7.47 -2.83
C PRO A 100 -16.64 -7.70 -3.04
N ALA A 101 -16.06 -7.16 -4.12
CA ALA A 101 -14.65 -7.32 -4.44
C ALA A 101 -13.74 -6.72 -3.36
N PHE A 102 -14.01 -5.47 -2.95
CA PHE A 102 -13.30 -4.82 -1.84
C PHE A 102 -13.43 -5.60 -0.53
N ASN A 103 -14.63 -6.08 -0.19
CA ASN A 103 -14.85 -6.90 1.01
C ASN A 103 -14.08 -8.24 0.94
N SER A 104 -13.87 -8.79 -0.25
CA SER A 104 -13.05 -9.98 -0.46
C SER A 104 -11.56 -9.69 -0.21
N ASP A 105 -11.06 -8.58 -0.72
CA ASP A 105 -9.69 -8.15 -0.47
C ASP A 105 -9.45 -7.89 1.02
N MET A 106 -10.37 -7.20 1.70
CA MET A 106 -10.26 -6.90 3.14
C MET A 106 -10.18 -8.17 3.99
N ARG A 107 -11.00 -9.19 3.69
CA ARG A 107 -10.93 -10.50 4.34
C ARG A 107 -9.60 -11.21 4.05
N THR A 108 -9.09 -11.07 2.83
CA THR A 108 -7.80 -11.65 2.45
C THR A 108 -6.64 -10.96 3.17
N LEU A 109 -6.67 -9.64 3.30
CA LEU A 109 -5.67 -8.88 4.05
C LEU A 109 -5.65 -9.27 5.53
N GLN A 110 -6.81 -9.47 6.15
CA GLN A 110 -6.92 -10.00 7.52
C GLN A 110 -6.29 -11.39 7.66
N GLN A 111 -6.46 -12.25 6.66
CA GLN A 111 -5.84 -13.58 6.65
C GLN A 111 -4.32 -13.50 6.45
N LEU A 112 -3.85 -12.64 5.53
CA LEU A 112 -2.41 -12.39 5.35
C LEU A 112 -1.76 -11.88 6.62
N ARG A 113 -2.41 -10.96 7.36
CA ARG A 113 -1.94 -10.53 8.68
C ARG A 113 -1.82 -11.69 9.67
N LYS A 114 -2.81 -12.60 9.73
CA LYS A 114 -2.74 -13.76 10.62
C LYS A 114 -1.57 -14.67 10.27
N ASN A 115 -1.36 -14.95 8.97
CA ASN A 115 -0.24 -15.75 8.51
C ASN A 115 1.10 -15.07 8.82
N PHE A 116 1.17 -13.76 8.64
CA PHE A 116 2.34 -12.96 8.98
C PHE A 116 2.65 -13.01 10.49
N GLN A 117 1.63 -12.84 11.33
CA GLN A 117 1.76 -12.92 12.79
C GLN A 117 2.27 -14.29 13.27
N GLN A 118 1.80 -15.36 12.62
CA GLN A 118 2.33 -16.71 12.88
C GLN A 118 3.80 -16.83 12.45
N HIS A 119 4.16 -16.27 11.29
CA HIS A 119 5.53 -16.31 10.78
C HIS A 119 6.53 -15.55 11.67
N VAL A 120 6.14 -14.38 12.18
CA VAL A 120 7.00 -13.60 13.09
C VAL A 120 7.02 -14.14 14.52
N GLY A 121 6.42 -15.30 14.80
CA GLY A 121 6.60 -16.01 16.07
C GLY A 121 5.95 -15.34 17.28
N GLY A 122 4.81 -14.66 17.10
CA GLY A 122 4.05 -14.08 18.21
C GLY A 122 4.50 -12.69 18.67
N HIS A 123 5.42 -12.03 17.94
CA HIS A 123 5.62 -10.59 18.08
C HIS A 123 4.31 -9.82 17.80
N ASP A 124 4.17 -8.66 18.44
CA ASP A 124 3.00 -7.80 18.28
C ASP A 124 2.94 -7.24 16.86
N VAL A 125 2.15 -7.90 16.01
CA VAL A 125 1.74 -7.36 14.72
C VAL A 125 0.54 -6.45 14.96
N GLY A 126 0.74 -5.16 14.69
CA GLY A 126 -0.30 -4.13 14.79
C GLY A 126 -1.62 -4.58 14.18
N GLN A 127 -2.74 -4.23 14.81
CA GLN A 127 -4.05 -4.60 14.30
C GLN A 127 -4.36 -3.85 13.01
N LEU A 128 -5.06 -4.51 12.09
CA LEU A 128 -5.68 -3.81 10.97
C LEU A 128 -6.95 -3.16 11.48
N GLU A 129 -6.91 -1.84 11.66
CA GLU A 129 -8.07 -1.06 12.04
C GLU A 129 -8.92 -0.74 10.81
N PHE A 130 -10.20 -1.11 10.87
CA PHE A 130 -11.15 -0.86 9.80
C PHE A 130 -12.21 0.13 10.30
N LEU A 131 -11.80 1.38 10.51
CA LEU A 131 -12.70 2.43 10.95
C LEU A 131 -13.69 2.77 9.82
N PRO A 132 -15.00 2.54 9.98
CA PRO A 132 -15.95 2.69 8.88
C PRO A 132 -16.11 4.14 8.44
N TYR A 133 -16.47 4.34 7.17
CA TYR A 133 -16.91 5.62 6.61
C TYR A 133 -18.37 5.49 6.26
N LYS A 134 -19.23 6.25 6.97
CA LYS A 134 -20.70 6.19 6.80
C LYS A 134 -21.25 4.75 6.89
N GLY A 135 -20.69 3.94 7.78
CA GLY A 135 -21.05 2.53 7.95
C GLY A 135 -20.40 1.55 6.97
N TYR A 136 -19.65 2.02 5.97
CA TYR A 136 -18.95 1.15 5.02
C TYR A 136 -17.52 0.82 5.50
N PRO A 137 -17.04 -0.43 5.29
CA PRO A 137 -15.65 -0.79 5.55
C PRO A 137 -14.68 0.13 4.81
N CYS A 138 -13.59 0.48 5.48
CA CYS A 138 -12.52 1.28 4.91
C CYS A 138 -11.17 0.65 5.18
N MET A 139 -10.25 0.82 4.25
CA MET A 139 -8.85 0.50 4.41
C MET A 139 -8.08 1.80 4.59
N GLU A 140 -7.16 1.81 5.53
CA GLU A 140 -6.27 2.92 5.78
C GLU A 140 -4.83 2.47 5.54
N ALA A 141 -4.12 3.26 4.75
CA ALA A 141 -2.74 2.98 4.38
C ALA A 141 -1.88 4.21 4.65
N HIS A 142 -0.70 3.96 5.21
CA HIS A 142 0.30 4.95 5.56
C HIS A 142 1.57 4.70 4.76
N ALA A 143 2.19 5.77 4.28
CA ALA A 143 3.48 5.72 3.63
C ALA A 143 4.36 6.84 4.20
N CYS A 144 5.59 6.49 4.57
CA CYS A 144 6.63 7.45 4.89
C CYS A 144 7.67 7.41 3.76
N TYR A 145 7.82 8.50 3.03
CA TYR A 145 8.71 8.55 1.87
C TYR A 145 10.16 8.85 2.22
N PHE A 146 10.40 9.51 3.36
CA PHE A 146 11.74 9.87 3.81
C PHE A 146 12.03 9.27 5.18
N THR A 147 13.15 8.55 5.28
CA THR A 147 13.72 8.11 6.55
C THR A 147 14.88 9.03 6.90
N ASN A 148 15.00 9.44 8.17
CA ASN A 148 16.11 10.25 8.62
C ASN A 148 17.43 9.47 8.47
N ARG A 149 18.45 10.11 7.89
CA ARG A 149 19.77 9.49 7.64
C ARG A 149 20.46 9.02 8.92
N ASN A 150 20.18 9.65 10.06
CA ASN A 150 20.70 9.18 11.36
C ASN A 150 20.18 7.80 11.77
N LEU A 151 19.03 7.37 11.23
CA LEU A 151 18.47 6.04 11.49
C LEU A 151 19.04 4.98 10.55
N VAL A 152 19.48 5.37 9.35
CA VAL A 152 20.01 4.49 8.29
C VAL A 152 21.23 5.12 7.60
N PRO A 153 22.34 5.34 8.32
CA PRO A 153 23.45 6.17 7.82
C PRO A 153 24.17 5.60 6.60
N TYR A 154 24.13 4.28 6.44
CA TYR A 154 24.82 3.55 5.37
C TYR A 154 23.95 3.30 4.14
N ASP A 155 22.65 3.61 4.20
CA ASP A 155 21.76 3.38 3.07
C ASP A 155 21.99 4.45 2.00
N LYS A 156 22.04 3.99 0.74
CA LYS A 156 22.09 4.88 -0.41
C LYS A 156 20.71 5.48 -0.64
N ASN A 157 20.68 6.72 -1.14
CA ASN A 157 19.43 7.28 -1.65
C ASN A 157 18.95 6.43 -2.82
N ILE A 158 17.79 5.79 -2.65
CA ILE A 158 17.12 5.04 -3.71
C ILE A 158 16.11 5.98 -4.37
N LEU A 159 16.14 6.03 -5.71
CA LEU A 159 15.14 6.78 -6.46
C LEU A 159 13.77 6.13 -6.31
N PHE A 160 12.73 6.95 -6.18
CA PHE A 160 11.37 6.43 -6.20
C PHE A 160 11.08 5.73 -7.54
N PRO A 161 10.46 4.54 -7.52
CA PRO A 161 9.99 3.91 -8.75
C PRO A 161 9.04 4.84 -9.51
N HIS A 162 9.00 4.73 -10.84
CA HIS A 162 8.09 5.54 -11.68
C HIS A 162 6.61 5.38 -11.27
N LEU A 163 6.23 4.22 -10.74
CA LEU A 163 4.89 3.96 -10.21
C LEU A 163 4.56 4.84 -8.98
N VAL A 164 5.57 5.20 -8.19
CA VAL A 164 5.43 5.98 -6.95
C VAL A 164 5.57 7.48 -7.23
N ASP A 165 6.49 7.86 -8.12
CA ASP A 165 6.81 9.26 -8.42
C ASP A 165 6.89 9.51 -9.94
N PRO A 166 5.78 9.39 -10.68
CA PRO A 166 5.78 9.45 -12.14
C PRO A 166 6.26 10.80 -12.69
N HIS A 167 6.12 11.85 -11.90
CA HIS A 167 6.47 13.23 -12.27
C HIS A 167 7.70 13.75 -11.52
N ARG A 168 8.43 12.89 -10.79
CA ARG A 168 9.64 13.23 -10.02
C ARG A 168 9.45 14.28 -8.92
N VAL A 169 8.20 14.54 -8.52
CA VAL A 169 7.86 15.54 -7.51
C VAL A 169 8.42 15.15 -6.15
N LEU A 170 8.31 13.87 -5.75
CA LEU A 170 8.84 13.41 -4.46
C LEU A 170 10.37 13.46 -4.45
N SER A 171 10.99 13.12 -5.58
CA SER A 171 12.44 13.20 -5.78
C SER A 171 12.97 14.63 -5.69
N ASP A 172 12.25 15.59 -6.27
CA ASP A 172 12.62 17.02 -6.24
C ASP A 172 12.46 17.64 -4.85
N LEU A 173 11.57 17.09 -4.02
CA LEU A 173 11.38 17.50 -2.62
C LEU A 173 12.44 16.90 -1.69
N GLN A 174 13.24 15.93 -2.15
CA GLN A 174 14.27 15.29 -1.35
C GLN A 174 15.38 16.30 -1.01
N PRO A 175 15.66 16.56 0.27
CA PRO A 175 16.72 17.47 0.66
C PRO A 175 18.10 16.91 0.30
N ALA A 176 18.98 17.78 -0.21
CA ALA A 176 20.36 17.42 -0.54
C ALA A 176 21.15 16.88 0.66
N CYS A 177 20.75 17.26 1.88
CA CYS A 177 21.37 16.86 3.12
C CYS A 177 20.35 16.86 4.26
N PHE A 178 20.17 15.71 4.91
CA PHE A 178 19.62 15.62 6.26
C PHE A 178 20.78 15.29 7.21
N ILE A 179 21.06 16.20 8.14
CA ILE A 179 21.93 16.00 9.31
C ILE A 179 21.05 15.53 10.48
#